data_AF-A0A3B1J9H6-F1
#
_entry.id   AF-A0A3B1J9H6-F1
#
_cell.length_a   1.000
_cell.length_b   1.000
_cell.length_c   1.000
_cell.angle_alpha   90.00
_cell.angle_beta   90.00
_cell.angle_gamma   90.00
#
_symmetry.space_group_name_H-M   'P 1'
#
loop_
_entity.id
_entity.type
_entity.pdbx_description
1 polymer ?
#
loop_
_entity_poly.entity_id
_entity_poly.type
_entity_poly.pdbx_seq_one_letter_code
_entity_poly.pdbx_strand_id
1 'polypeptide(L)'
;MATTLNSWSASDVETSTSTMFFLKLSLLICLIQVPGLVTSTENVITCNGLVQRLNCDIGLIKVKSALYGRTDSAVCSAGRSPSEIQDTKCSMSIPEISERCDGQTACELRPDLLGVTDPCPKTYKYLNTTYNCLEARVSMICEGSYSTLNCGNHVIQIVSADYGRTDRTICSEGLTNNLTENTNCHSPDPVTSVVERCNDRRRCTLEASNAIFTDPCFGTYKYLAVSYFCLPRDIETSVTCEHSTAVLKCGAGVLKIHSANYGRTDSITCSAGRPVHEIIKSDCFASNTLAEVVKRCEGKNSCAVPATNSVFSDPCFGTFKYLSVEYSCVSNDGIKFSLLTNKVE
;
A
#
# COMPACT_ATOMS: atom_id res chain seq x y z
N MET A 1 -34.61 -68.44 -7.01
CA MET A 1 -35.81 -68.78 -7.81
C MET A 1 -36.65 -67.51 -7.82
N ALA A 2 -36.61 -66.79 -8.94
CA ALA A 2 -37.75 -66.69 -9.86
C ALA A 2 -38.83 -65.76 -9.26
N THR A 3 -39.30 -64.68 -9.89
CA THR A 3 -39.40 -64.36 -11.31
C THR A 3 -40.08 -62.98 -11.43
N THR A 4 -39.78 -62.26 -12.53
CA THR A 4 -40.69 -61.40 -13.35
C THR A 4 -41.41 -60.20 -12.70
N LEU A 5 -41.13 -58.96 -13.10
CA LEU A 5 -41.53 -58.24 -14.34
C LEU A 5 -43.04 -58.04 -14.50
N ASN A 6 -43.46 -56.76 -14.55
CA ASN A 6 -44.53 -56.11 -15.33
C ASN A 6 -44.51 -54.61 -14.97
N SER A 7 -44.06 -53.66 -15.79
CA SER A 7 -44.60 -53.06 -17.04
C SER A 7 -45.65 -51.95 -16.85
N TRP A 8 -45.24 -50.72 -17.20
CA TRP A 8 -46.00 -49.56 -17.77
C TRP A 8 -47.05 -48.87 -16.87
N SER A 9 -47.28 -47.55 -16.85
CA SER A 9 -46.93 -46.41 -17.73
C SER A 9 -47.18 -45.07 -16.99
N ALA A 10 -46.44 -44.00 -17.39
CA ALA A 10 -46.82 -42.58 -17.56
C ALA A 10 -47.80 -41.93 -16.55
N SER A 11 -47.59 -40.77 -15.95
CA SER A 11 -46.78 -39.57 -16.24
C SER A 11 -46.74 -38.77 -14.93
N ASP A 12 -45.72 -37.94 -14.70
CA ASP A 12 -45.89 -36.53 -14.33
C ASP A 12 -44.54 -35.87 -14.05
N VAL A 13 -44.44 -34.65 -14.57
CA VAL A 13 -43.30 -33.75 -14.60
C VAL A 13 -43.09 -33.15 -13.20
N GLU A 14 -41.88 -33.23 -12.66
CA GLU A 14 -41.40 -32.19 -11.73
C GLU A 14 -39.87 -32.14 -11.68
N THR A 15 -39.35 -30.97 -12.01
CA THR A 15 -37.96 -30.55 -12.03
C THR A 15 -37.37 -30.50 -10.63
N SER A 16 -36.33 -31.30 -10.35
CA SER A 16 -35.58 -31.24 -9.09
C SER A 16 -34.19 -30.63 -9.31
N THR A 17 -33.94 -29.57 -8.55
CA THR A 17 -32.75 -28.75 -8.47
C THR A 17 -31.58 -29.53 -7.84
N SER A 18 -30.46 -29.64 -8.57
CA SER A 18 -29.22 -30.19 -8.02
C SER A 18 -28.55 -29.18 -7.11
N THR A 19 -28.60 -29.43 -5.81
CA THR A 19 -27.76 -28.80 -4.79
C THR A 19 -26.33 -29.34 -4.90
N MET A 20 -25.40 -28.54 -5.45
CA MET A 20 -23.98 -28.85 -5.36
C MET A 20 -23.44 -28.46 -3.99
N PHE A 21 -23.23 -29.48 -3.15
CA PHE A 21 -22.38 -29.43 -1.96
C PHE A 21 -20.94 -29.14 -2.38
N PHE A 22 -20.43 -27.94 -2.10
CA PHE A 22 -18.99 -27.65 -2.20
C PHE A 22 -18.27 -28.24 -0.97
N LEU A 23 -17.65 -29.41 -1.11
CA LEU A 23 -16.63 -29.86 -0.17
C LEU A 23 -15.38 -29.00 -0.36
N LYS A 24 -15.11 -28.09 0.59
CA LYS A 24 -13.78 -27.47 0.73
C LYS A 24 -12.81 -28.52 1.26
N LEU A 25 -11.95 -29.02 0.38
CA LEU A 25 -10.82 -29.85 0.76
C LEU A 25 -9.72 -28.94 1.35
N SER A 26 -9.77 -28.69 2.65
CA SER A 26 -8.70 -27.98 3.36
C SER A 26 -7.50 -28.92 3.53
N LEU A 27 -6.49 -28.78 2.68
CA LEU A 27 -5.17 -29.36 2.94
C LEU A 27 -4.60 -28.67 4.19
N LEU A 28 -4.53 -29.41 5.31
CA LEU A 28 -3.86 -28.97 6.53
C LEU A 28 -2.34 -29.02 6.28
N ILE A 29 -1.78 -27.99 5.65
CA ILE A 29 -0.34 -27.76 5.65
C ILE A 29 0.00 -27.20 7.03
N CYS A 30 0.71 -28.00 7.83
CA CYS A 30 1.24 -27.60 9.11
C CYS A 30 2.33 -26.54 8.88
N LEU A 31 1.92 -25.26 8.80
CA LEU A 31 2.85 -24.13 8.74
C LEU A 31 3.42 -23.94 10.15
N ILE A 32 4.72 -24.14 10.26
CA ILE A 32 5.53 -23.71 11.38
C ILE A 32 5.25 -22.22 11.57
N GLN A 33 4.54 -21.86 12.63
CA GLN A 33 4.27 -20.47 12.97
C GLN A 33 5.58 -19.81 13.37
N VAL A 34 6.19 -19.11 12.42
CA VAL A 34 7.14 -18.05 12.75
C VAL A 34 6.30 -16.95 13.42
N PRO A 35 6.62 -16.51 14.65
CA PRO A 35 5.96 -15.36 15.24
C PRO A 35 6.42 -14.12 14.47
N GLY A 36 5.64 -13.77 13.45
CA GLY A 36 5.89 -12.65 12.56
C GLY A 36 4.66 -12.41 11.71
N LEU A 37 3.95 -11.32 12.04
CA LEU A 37 2.89 -10.64 11.28
C LEU A 37 2.06 -11.54 10.35
N VAL A 38 0.89 -12.00 10.80
CA VAL A 38 -0.08 -12.66 9.93
C VAL A 38 -0.63 -11.60 8.96
N THR A 39 -0.04 -11.51 7.77
CA THR A 39 -0.55 -10.67 6.68
C THR A 39 -1.24 -11.57 5.68
N SER A 40 -2.56 -11.49 5.56
CA SER A 40 -3.27 -12.10 4.43
C SER A 40 -3.31 -11.10 3.27
N THR A 41 -2.89 -11.54 2.09
CA THR A 41 -3.08 -10.78 0.85
C THR A 41 -4.31 -11.33 0.16
N GLU A 42 -5.27 -10.45 -0.07
CA GLU A 42 -6.56 -10.76 -0.68
C GLU A 42 -6.65 -10.10 -2.06
N ASN A 43 -7.29 -10.79 -3.00
CA ASN A 43 -7.61 -10.26 -4.33
C ASN A 43 -9.10 -10.38 -4.58
N VAL A 44 -9.74 -9.25 -4.87
CA VAL A 44 -11.19 -9.17 -5.09
C VAL A 44 -11.46 -8.57 -6.45
N ILE A 45 -12.21 -9.29 -7.27
CA ILE A 45 -12.68 -8.86 -8.59
C ILE A 45 -14.17 -8.59 -8.53
N THR A 46 -14.62 -7.47 -9.10
CA THR A 46 -16.03 -7.08 -9.14
C THR A 46 -16.39 -6.56 -10.52
N CYS A 47 -17.33 -7.23 -11.19
CA CYS A 47 -17.79 -6.82 -12.51
C CYS A 47 -18.51 -5.46 -12.47
N ASN A 48 -18.45 -4.70 -13.56
CA ASN A 48 -19.04 -3.35 -13.60
C ASN A 48 -20.55 -3.37 -13.26
N GLY A 49 -21.00 -2.41 -12.45
CA GLY A 49 -22.37 -2.31 -11.93
C GLY A 49 -22.62 -3.00 -10.59
N LEU A 50 -21.63 -3.72 -10.04
CA LEU A 50 -21.74 -4.41 -8.75
C LEU A 50 -20.95 -3.66 -7.65
N VAL A 51 -21.33 -3.90 -6.39
CA VAL A 51 -20.62 -3.35 -5.22
C VAL A 51 -19.43 -4.25 -4.88
N GLN A 52 -18.23 -3.67 -4.81
CA GLN A 52 -17.06 -4.37 -4.31
C GLN A 52 -17.01 -4.27 -2.79
N ARG A 53 -16.70 -5.39 -2.13
CA ARG A 53 -16.60 -5.52 -0.67
C ARG A 53 -15.21 -6.02 -0.32
N LEU A 54 -14.46 -5.23 0.45
CA LEU A 54 -13.19 -5.63 1.06
C LEU A 54 -13.45 -5.89 2.54
N ASN A 55 -12.84 -6.91 3.12
CA ASN A 55 -13.04 -7.26 4.52
C ASN A 55 -11.79 -7.90 5.14
N CYS A 56 -11.46 -7.49 6.35
CA CYS A 56 -10.44 -8.08 7.20
C CYS A 56 -11.10 -8.63 8.46
N ASP A 57 -11.03 -9.94 8.66
CA ASP A 57 -11.50 -10.58 9.88
C ASP A 57 -10.63 -10.16 11.09
N ILE A 58 -9.33 -9.95 10.84
CA ILE A 58 -8.36 -9.44 11.81
C ILE A 58 -7.50 -8.39 11.11
N GLY A 59 -7.30 -7.25 11.78
CA GLY A 59 -6.53 -6.13 11.26
C GLY A 59 -7.35 -5.16 10.40
N LEU A 60 -6.64 -4.26 9.73
CA LEU A 60 -7.21 -3.21 8.91
C LEU A 60 -6.74 -3.36 7.46
N ILE A 61 -7.58 -2.94 6.52
CA ILE A 61 -7.31 -2.95 5.09
C ILE A 61 -6.12 -2.03 4.79
N LYS A 62 -5.19 -2.53 3.98
CA LYS A 62 -4.15 -1.76 3.30
C LYS A 62 -4.15 -2.12 1.82
N VAL A 63 -4.70 -1.25 0.98
CA VAL A 63 -4.79 -1.46 -0.46
C VAL A 63 -3.39 -1.46 -1.07
N LYS A 64 -3.09 -2.51 -1.85
CA LYS A 64 -1.83 -2.67 -2.60
C LYS A 64 -1.98 -2.14 -4.02
N SER A 65 -3.09 -2.47 -4.67
CA SER A 65 -3.40 -2.03 -6.02
C SER A 65 -4.91 -2.08 -6.25
N ALA A 66 -5.40 -1.16 -7.07
CA ALA A 66 -6.77 -1.21 -7.57
C ALA A 66 -6.76 -0.82 -9.05
N LEU A 67 -7.24 -1.72 -9.91
CA LEU A 67 -7.25 -1.57 -11.35
C LEU A 67 -8.68 -1.62 -11.87
N TYR A 68 -9.05 -0.63 -12.67
CA TYR A 68 -10.33 -0.62 -13.37
C TYR A 68 -10.10 -0.71 -14.88
N GLY A 69 -10.80 -1.64 -15.51
CA GLY A 69 -10.58 -1.97 -16.91
C GLY A 69 -10.86 -3.44 -17.16
N ARG A 70 -10.07 -4.06 -18.03
CA ARG A 70 -10.04 -5.48 -18.32
C ARG A 70 -8.61 -5.93 -18.58
N THR A 71 -8.13 -6.86 -17.76
CA THR A 71 -6.79 -7.47 -17.89
C THR A 71 -6.84 -8.94 -18.30
N ASP A 72 -8.04 -9.50 -18.46
CA ASP A 72 -8.31 -10.92 -18.69
C ASP A 72 -9.62 -11.09 -19.45
N SER A 73 -9.63 -11.94 -20.47
CA SER A 73 -10.78 -12.15 -21.38
C SER A 73 -11.85 -13.07 -20.80
N ALA A 74 -11.52 -13.92 -19.83
CA ALA A 74 -12.45 -14.86 -19.19
C ALA A 74 -13.19 -14.24 -18.01
N VAL A 75 -12.53 -13.35 -17.24
CA VAL A 75 -13.14 -12.67 -16.09
C VAL A 75 -14.34 -11.81 -16.52
N CYS A 76 -15.47 -11.93 -15.82
CA CYS A 76 -16.69 -11.16 -16.10
C CYS A 76 -17.14 -11.24 -17.58
N SER A 77 -17.02 -12.41 -18.22
CA SER A 77 -17.31 -12.62 -19.65
C SER A 77 -18.72 -13.17 -19.95
N ALA A 78 -19.43 -13.67 -18.93
CA ALA A 78 -20.74 -14.27 -19.10
C ALA A 78 -21.74 -13.28 -19.74
N GLY A 79 -22.33 -13.67 -20.86
CA GLY A 79 -23.31 -12.86 -21.61
C GLY A 79 -22.72 -11.68 -22.40
N ARG A 80 -21.39 -11.62 -22.56
CA ARG A 80 -20.71 -10.53 -23.29
C ARG A 80 -20.31 -10.93 -24.71
N SER A 81 -20.31 -9.95 -25.62
CA SER A 81 -19.86 -10.16 -27.00
C SER A 81 -18.33 -10.25 -27.08
N PRO A 82 -17.76 -10.93 -28.09
CA PRO A 82 -16.31 -11.01 -28.28
C PRO A 82 -15.64 -9.63 -28.36
N SER A 83 -16.28 -8.65 -29.00
CA SER A 83 -15.78 -7.27 -29.10
C SER A 83 -15.64 -6.57 -27.74
N GLU A 84 -16.45 -6.93 -26.75
CA GLU A 84 -16.41 -6.32 -25.41
C GLU A 84 -15.32 -6.91 -24.50
N ILE A 85 -14.78 -8.08 -24.82
CA ILE A 85 -13.88 -8.85 -23.92
C ILE A 85 -12.46 -9.10 -24.47
N GLN A 86 -12.21 -8.76 -25.74
CA GLN A 86 -10.90 -8.99 -26.38
C GLN A 86 -9.81 -8.01 -25.94
N ASP A 87 -10.17 -6.77 -25.60
CA ASP A 87 -9.20 -5.78 -25.15
C ASP A 87 -8.82 -6.02 -23.68
N THR A 88 -7.79 -6.84 -23.50
CA THR A 88 -7.20 -7.19 -22.20
C THR A 88 -6.02 -6.30 -21.81
N LYS A 89 -5.71 -5.28 -22.62
CA LYS A 89 -4.65 -4.30 -22.33
C LYS A 89 -5.23 -3.00 -21.77
N CYS A 90 -6.55 -2.90 -21.66
CA CYS A 90 -7.20 -1.77 -21.03
C CYS A 90 -7.16 -1.89 -19.51
N SER A 91 -6.37 -1.08 -18.83
CA SER A 91 -6.53 -0.87 -17.39
C SER A 91 -5.99 0.48 -16.97
N MET A 92 -6.58 1.04 -15.92
CA MET A 92 -6.05 2.20 -15.22
C MET A 92 -6.01 1.94 -13.73
N SER A 93 -5.05 2.57 -13.03
CA SER A 93 -4.98 2.54 -11.58
C SER A 93 -6.01 3.50 -10.97
N ILE A 94 -6.62 3.10 -9.86
CA ILE A 94 -7.53 3.92 -9.05
C ILE A 94 -6.95 4.07 -7.64
N PRO A 95 -6.05 5.04 -7.39
CA PRO A 95 -5.48 5.27 -6.06
C PRO A 95 -6.52 5.69 -5.02
N GLU A 96 -7.64 6.30 -5.42
CA GLU A 96 -8.72 6.79 -4.55
C GLU A 96 -9.36 5.66 -3.72
N ILE A 97 -9.22 4.42 -4.14
CA ILE A 97 -9.69 3.25 -3.36
C ILE A 97 -8.88 3.10 -2.07
N SER A 98 -7.57 3.36 -2.11
CA SER A 98 -6.75 3.33 -0.89
C SER A 98 -7.17 4.43 0.08
N GLU A 99 -7.44 5.65 -0.41
CA GLU A 99 -7.91 6.77 0.41
C GLU A 99 -9.23 6.47 1.12
N ARG A 100 -10.11 5.71 0.46
CA ARG A 100 -11.42 5.37 1.01
C ARG A 100 -11.40 4.13 1.90
N CYS A 101 -10.56 3.15 1.62
CA CYS A 101 -10.63 1.85 2.30
C CYS A 101 -9.51 1.59 3.30
N ASP A 102 -8.35 2.23 3.16
CA ASP A 102 -7.24 2.01 4.08
C ASP A 102 -7.70 2.33 5.52
N GLY A 103 -7.35 1.43 6.44
CA GLY A 103 -7.70 1.61 7.84
C GLY A 103 -9.08 1.18 8.27
N GLN A 104 -9.91 0.70 7.34
CA GLN A 104 -11.17 0.09 7.69
C GLN A 104 -11.02 -1.42 7.88
N THR A 105 -11.86 -2.02 8.71
CA THR A 105 -11.99 -3.49 8.78
C THR A 105 -12.83 -4.01 7.62
N ALA A 106 -13.77 -3.20 7.10
CA ALA A 106 -14.58 -3.50 5.94
C ALA A 106 -14.77 -2.25 5.10
N CYS A 107 -14.78 -2.39 3.77
CA CYS A 107 -14.98 -1.26 2.85
C CYS A 107 -15.92 -1.65 1.71
N GLU A 108 -16.91 -0.80 1.43
CA GLU A 108 -17.82 -0.96 0.29
C GLU A 108 -17.56 0.12 -0.78
N LEU A 109 -17.32 -0.34 -2.00
CA LEU A 109 -17.03 0.51 -3.14
C LEU A 109 -18.07 0.28 -4.23
N ARG A 110 -18.61 1.37 -4.78
CA ARG A 110 -19.41 1.35 -6.01
C ARG A 110 -18.53 1.87 -7.14
N PRO A 111 -18.05 1.03 -8.07
CA PRO A 111 -17.18 1.44 -9.17
C PRO A 111 -17.75 2.61 -9.99
N ASP A 112 -19.07 2.61 -10.21
CA ASP A 112 -19.76 3.66 -10.99
C ASP A 112 -19.79 5.03 -10.29
N LEU A 113 -19.52 5.11 -8.98
CA LEU A 113 -19.52 6.35 -8.19
C LEU A 113 -18.11 6.93 -7.98
N LEU A 114 -17.08 6.32 -8.54
CA LEU A 114 -15.69 6.77 -8.35
C LEU A 114 -15.33 7.98 -9.23
N GLY A 115 -16.22 8.46 -10.11
CA GLY A 115 -15.97 9.61 -10.97
C GLY A 115 -14.84 9.38 -12.01
N VAL A 116 -14.42 8.13 -12.18
CA VAL A 116 -13.32 7.75 -13.08
C VAL A 116 -13.74 7.86 -14.54
N THR A 117 -12.89 8.48 -15.36
CA THR A 117 -13.03 8.51 -16.82
C THR A 117 -12.92 7.09 -17.38
N ASP A 118 -13.78 6.75 -18.34
CA ASP A 118 -13.75 5.42 -18.95
C ASP A 118 -12.42 5.19 -19.68
N PRO A 119 -11.57 4.24 -19.23
CA PRO A 119 -10.26 4.01 -19.84
C PRO A 119 -10.35 3.36 -21.23
N CYS A 120 -11.46 2.68 -21.54
CA CYS A 120 -11.67 2.00 -22.82
C CYS A 120 -13.17 1.90 -23.13
N PRO A 121 -13.70 2.86 -23.92
CA PRO A 121 -15.06 2.80 -24.40
C PRO A 121 -15.35 1.49 -25.14
N LYS A 122 -16.54 0.93 -24.95
CA LYS A 122 -17.02 -0.33 -25.55
C LYS A 122 -16.38 -1.63 -25.02
N THR A 123 -15.35 -1.54 -24.20
CA THR A 123 -14.83 -2.71 -23.46
C THR A 123 -15.61 -2.86 -22.15
N TYR A 124 -16.06 -4.09 -21.87
CA TYR A 124 -16.74 -4.39 -20.61
C TYR A 124 -15.72 -4.53 -19.48
N LYS A 125 -15.85 -3.73 -18.42
CA LYS A 125 -14.82 -3.56 -17.39
C LYS A 125 -15.17 -4.29 -16.09
N TYR A 126 -14.18 -4.42 -15.23
CA TYR A 126 -14.29 -4.85 -13.84
C TYR A 126 -13.27 -4.11 -13.00
N LEU A 127 -13.53 -4.05 -11.70
CA LEU A 127 -12.61 -3.55 -10.70
C LEU A 127 -11.87 -4.74 -10.08
N ASN A 128 -10.54 -4.71 -10.13
CA ASN A 128 -9.66 -5.70 -9.53
C ASN A 128 -8.83 -5.01 -8.43
N THR A 129 -9.08 -5.38 -7.17
CA THR A 129 -8.42 -4.76 -6.02
C THR A 129 -7.65 -5.81 -5.25
N THR A 130 -6.35 -5.57 -5.06
CA THR A 130 -5.49 -6.36 -4.19
C THR A 130 -5.22 -5.56 -2.93
N TYR A 131 -5.38 -6.17 -1.76
CA TYR A 131 -5.13 -5.53 -0.48
C TYR A 131 -4.55 -6.51 0.53
N ASN A 132 -3.95 -5.98 1.58
CA ASN A 132 -3.51 -6.74 2.73
C ASN A 132 -4.40 -6.46 3.93
N CYS A 133 -4.63 -7.47 4.75
CA CYS A 133 -5.09 -7.28 6.12
C CYS A 133 -3.88 -7.21 7.03
N LEU A 134 -3.65 -6.04 7.61
CA LEU A 134 -2.50 -5.76 8.46
C LEU A 134 -2.97 -5.49 9.87
N GLU A 135 -2.29 -6.06 10.85
CA GLU A 135 -2.54 -5.73 12.25
C GLU A 135 -2.01 -4.32 12.56
N ALA A 136 -2.93 -3.40 12.87
CA ALA A 136 -2.57 -2.04 13.24
C ALA A 136 -2.24 -1.96 14.73
N ARG A 137 -1.24 -1.16 15.08
CA ARG A 137 -0.96 -0.78 16.46
C ARG A 137 -1.88 0.37 16.83
N VAL A 138 -2.39 0.35 18.07
CA VAL A 138 -3.24 1.41 18.61
C VAL A 138 -2.51 2.09 19.78
N SER A 139 -2.56 3.42 19.81
CA SER A 139 -2.08 4.23 20.94
C SER A 139 -3.21 5.12 21.43
N MET A 140 -3.54 5.02 22.72
CA MET A 140 -4.52 5.87 23.40
C MET A 140 -3.76 6.87 24.28
N ILE A 141 -4.03 8.16 24.08
CA ILE A 141 -3.33 9.25 24.78
C ILE A 141 -4.38 10.14 25.45
N CYS A 142 -4.45 10.12 26.78
CA CYS A 142 -5.43 10.94 27.51
C CYS A 142 -5.14 12.44 27.35
N GLU A 143 -6.17 13.28 27.41
CA GLU A 143 -6.04 14.75 27.33
C GLU A 143 -4.95 15.27 28.29
N GLY A 144 -4.06 16.13 27.78
CA GLY A 144 -2.89 16.66 28.48
C GLY A 144 -1.68 15.71 28.57
N SER A 145 -1.78 14.48 28.08
CA SER A 145 -0.70 13.49 28.10
C SER A 145 0.04 13.37 26.77
N TYR A 146 1.16 12.64 26.80
CA TYR A 146 2.01 12.37 25.63
C TYR A 146 2.18 10.86 25.42
N SER A 147 2.33 10.43 24.18
CA SER A 147 2.77 9.06 23.85
C SER A 147 3.70 9.06 22.65
N THR A 148 4.63 8.09 22.62
CA THR A 148 5.59 7.93 21.53
C THR A 148 5.27 6.70 20.70
N LEU A 149 4.87 6.92 19.44
CA LEU A 149 4.76 5.88 18.44
C LEU A 149 6.18 5.46 18.02
N ASN A 150 6.44 4.15 17.92
CA ASN A 150 7.77 3.63 17.60
C ASN A 150 7.70 2.35 16.75
N CYS A 151 8.35 2.39 15.60
CA CYS A 151 8.39 1.29 14.63
C CYS A 151 9.77 0.63 14.50
N GLY A 152 10.75 0.99 15.34
CA GLY A 152 12.10 0.45 15.28
C GLY A 152 12.76 0.78 13.94
N ASN A 153 13.02 -0.25 13.13
CA ASN A 153 13.62 -0.08 11.79
C ASN A 153 12.60 0.27 10.69
N HIS A 154 11.31 0.10 10.96
CA HIS A 154 10.21 0.40 10.06
C HIS A 154 9.75 1.85 10.20
N VAL A 155 8.91 2.33 9.28
CA VAL A 155 8.30 3.66 9.35
C VAL A 155 6.84 3.58 9.80
N ILE A 156 6.41 4.62 10.50
CA ILE A 156 5.04 4.83 10.91
C ILE A 156 4.23 5.24 9.67
N GLN A 157 3.15 4.52 9.42
CA GLN A 157 2.08 4.97 8.55
C GLN A 157 0.81 5.09 9.40
N ILE A 158 0.37 6.32 9.61
CA ILE A 158 -0.89 6.63 10.30
C ILE A 158 -2.05 6.16 9.42
N VAL A 159 -2.99 5.50 10.08
CA VAL A 159 -4.14 4.86 9.46
C VAL A 159 -5.40 5.64 9.82
N SER A 160 -5.59 5.91 11.10
CA SER A 160 -6.64 6.79 11.59
C SER A 160 -6.19 7.51 12.85
N ALA A 161 -6.79 8.68 13.09
CA ALA A 161 -6.71 9.35 14.37
C ALA A 161 -8.08 9.93 14.72
N ASP A 162 -8.40 9.97 16.00
CA ASP A 162 -9.56 10.68 16.54
C ASP A 162 -9.19 11.34 17.86
N TYR A 163 -9.50 12.63 18.00
CA TYR A 163 -9.35 13.36 19.26
C TYR A 163 -10.73 13.72 19.79
N GLY A 164 -11.08 13.16 20.93
CA GLY A 164 -12.44 13.27 21.45
C GLY A 164 -12.71 12.19 22.49
N ARG A 165 -13.91 11.61 22.45
CA ARG A 165 -14.29 10.47 23.29
C ARG A 165 -15.32 9.61 22.58
N THR A 166 -15.02 8.32 22.51
CA THR A 166 -15.83 7.27 21.88
C THR A 166 -16.21 6.13 22.83
N ASP A 167 -15.56 6.07 23.99
CA ASP A 167 -15.70 5.04 25.01
C ASP A 167 -15.68 5.66 26.41
N ARG A 168 -16.46 5.12 27.34
CA ARG A 168 -16.58 5.63 28.72
C ARG A 168 -15.45 5.18 29.65
N THR A 169 -14.76 4.10 29.30
CA THR A 169 -13.77 3.42 30.14
C THR A 169 -12.34 3.83 29.81
N ILE A 170 -12.08 4.29 28.59
CA ILE A 170 -10.76 4.73 28.17
C ILE A 170 -10.47 6.09 28.79
N CYS A 171 -9.29 6.24 29.43
CA CYS A 171 -8.88 7.48 30.09
C CYS A 171 -9.96 8.02 31.06
N SER A 172 -10.52 7.15 31.91
CA SER A 172 -11.56 7.51 32.90
C SER A 172 -11.13 7.37 34.36
N GLU A 173 -9.91 6.87 34.61
CA GLU A 173 -9.40 6.67 35.96
C GLU A 173 -9.39 7.99 36.75
N GLY A 174 -10.07 8.00 37.89
CA GLY A 174 -10.17 9.19 38.76
C GLY A 174 -11.13 10.28 38.28
N LEU A 175 -11.88 10.07 37.19
CA LEU A 175 -12.83 11.05 36.66
C LEU A 175 -14.27 10.81 37.13
N THR A 176 -15.05 11.88 37.20
CA THR A 176 -16.50 11.83 37.44
C THR A 176 -17.25 11.47 36.16
N ASN A 177 -18.43 10.83 36.31
CA ASN A 177 -19.21 10.31 35.17
C ASN A 177 -19.55 11.39 34.13
N ASN A 178 -19.91 12.60 34.56
CA ASN A 178 -20.25 13.71 33.67
C ASN A 178 -19.15 14.04 32.63
N LEU A 179 -17.87 13.83 32.95
CA LEU A 179 -16.75 14.07 32.04
C LEU A 179 -16.57 12.96 30.99
N THR A 180 -17.24 11.82 31.16
CA THR A 180 -17.09 10.62 30.32
C THR A 180 -18.39 10.19 29.64
N GLU A 181 -19.51 10.84 29.93
CA GLU A 181 -20.84 10.46 29.43
C GLU A 181 -20.99 10.63 27.92
N ASN A 182 -20.41 11.69 27.36
CA ASN A 182 -20.45 11.99 25.94
C ASN A 182 -19.41 11.16 25.18
N THR A 183 -19.89 10.10 24.52
CA THR A 183 -19.08 9.22 23.65
C THR A 183 -19.30 9.46 22.16
N ASN A 184 -20.00 10.54 21.79
CA ASN A 184 -20.17 10.97 20.40
C ASN A 184 -19.38 12.25 20.18
N CYS A 185 -18.14 12.26 20.64
CA CYS A 185 -17.26 13.40 20.58
C CYS A 185 -16.08 13.10 19.67
N HIS A 186 -16.00 13.82 18.56
CA HIS A 186 -14.98 13.64 17.54
C HIS A 186 -14.49 14.99 17.05
N SER A 187 -13.18 15.12 16.85
CA SER A 187 -12.60 16.28 16.19
C SER A 187 -12.78 16.16 14.67
N PRO A 188 -13.02 17.26 13.93
CA PRO A 188 -13.29 17.20 12.49
C PRO A 188 -12.15 16.64 11.63
N ASP A 189 -10.89 16.93 11.97
CA ASP A 189 -9.72 16.44 11.20
C ASP A 189 -8.44 16.30 12.05
N PRO A 190 -8.43 15.41 13.06
CA PRO A 190 -7.22 15.14 13.84
C PRO A 190 -6.19 14.33 13.04
N VAL A 191 -6.61 13.58 12.01
CA VAL A 191 -5.73 12.69 11.24
C VAL A 191 -4.69 13.46 10.46
N THR A 192 -5.03 14.60 9.84
CA THR A 192 -4.07 15.43 9.11
C THR A 192 -2.89 15.86 9.99
N SER A 193 -3.18 16.37 11.19
CA SER A 193 -2.14 16.80 12.15
C SER A 193 -1.23 15.65 12.60
N VAL A 194 -1.81 14.45 12.80
CA VAL A 194 -1.03 13.26 13.20
C VAL A 194 -0.21 12.70 12.04
N VAL A 195 -0.77 12.68 10.83
CA VAL A 195 -0.09 12.26 9.59
C VAL A 195 1.13 13.15 9.32
N GLU A 196 0.96 14.47 9.30
CA GLU A 196 2.05 15.43 9.06
C GLU A 196 3.20 15.24 10.06
N ARG A 197 2.83 14.93 11.31
CA ARG A 197 3.81 14.81 12.39
C ARG A 197 4.48 13.45 12.47
N CYS A 198 3.83 12.36 12.04
CA CYS A 198 4.33 11.01 12.30
C CYS A 198 4.66 10.18 11.05
N ASN A 199 4.03 10.41 9.90
CA ASN A 199 4.29 9.58 8.71
C ASN A 199 5.77 9.62 8.30
N ASP A 200 6.25 8.46 7.85
CA ASP A 200 7.62 8.20 7.38
C ASP A 200 8.71 8.28 8.47
N ARG A 201 8.31 8.49 9.73
CA ARG A 201 9.23 8.50 10.88
C ARG A 201 9.31 7.13 11.52
N ARG A 202 10.46 6.81 12.10
CA ARG A 202 10.61 5.63 12.97
C ARG A 202 10.00 5.85 14.34
N ARG A 203 9.99 7.10 14.80
CA ARG A 203 9.54 7.51 16.12
C ARG A 203 8.85 8.88 16.05
N CYS A 204 7.71 9.03 16.73
CA CYS A 204 6.94 10.26 16.78
C CYS A 204 6.26 10.41 18.15
N THR A 205 6.41 11.55 18.83
CA THR A 205 5.80 11.78 20.15
C THR A 205 4.61 12.72 20.05
N LEU A 206 3.39 12.22 20.22
CA LEU A 206 2.15 12.99 20.14
C LEU A 206 1.73 13.51 21.50
N GLU A 207 1.06 14.66 21.51
CA GLU A 207 0.36 15.25 22.66
C GLU A 207 -1.14 15.25 22.36
N ALA A 208 -1.97 14.86 23.32
CA ALA A 208 -3.42 14.98 23.20
C ALA A 208 -3.88 16.31 23.81
N SER A 209 -4.09 17.34 22.99
CA SER A 209 -4.37 18.69 23.49
C SER A 209 -5.30 19.49 22.58
N ASN A 210 -6.16 20.30 23.20
CA ASN A 210 -7.07 21.23 22.51
C ASN A 210 -6.31 22.30 21.70
N ALA A 211 -5.05 22.58 22.06
CA ALA A 211 -4.20 23.50 21.30
C ALA A 211 -3.83 22.97 19.92
N ILE A 212 -3.80 21.64 19.74
CA ILE A 212 -3.45 20.97 18.48
C ILE A 212 -4.70 20.63 17.69
N PHE A 213 -5.72 20.05 18.34
CA PHE A 213 -6.87 19.45 17.65
C PHE A 213 -8.18 20.23 17.78
N THR A 214 -8.16 21.41 18.42
CA THR A 214 -9.35 22.15 18.87
C THR A 214 -10.16 21.33 19.91
N ASP A 215 -10.98 21.98 20.74
CA ASP A 215 -11.87 21.26 21.65
C ASP A 215 -13.19 20.89 20.94
N PRO A 216 -13.43 19.61 20.60
CA PRO A 216 -14.66 19.18 19.93
C PRO A 216 -15.89 19.13 20.85
N CYS A 217 -15.70 19.02 22.16
CA CYS A 217 -16.80 18.80 23.10
C CYS A 217 -16.46 19.31 24.50
N PHE A 218 -16.68 20.62 24.69
CA PHE A 218 -16.43 21.28 25.97
C PHE A 218 -17.10 20.55 27.16
N GLY A 219 -16.37 20.41 28.26
CA GLY A 219 -16.84 19.71 29.47
C GLY A 219 -16.76 18.19 29.40
N THR A 220 -16.25 17.62 28.31
CA THR A 220 -15.91 16.18 28.20
C THR A 220 -14.39 16.02 28.24
N TYR A 221 -13.89 15.08 29.05
CA TYR A 221 -12.47 14.75 29.08
C TYR A 221 -12.14 13.84 27.92
N LYS A 222 -11.15 14.19 27.11
CA LYS A 222 -10.89 13.56 25.80
C LYS A 222 -9.68 12.63 25.84
N TYR A 223 -9.46 11.93 24.74
CA TYR A 223 -8.24 11.22 24.42
C TYR A 223 -7.98 11.26 22.90
N LEU A 224 -6.72 11.18 22.51
CA LEU A 224 -6.30 10.92 21.14
C LEU A 224 -6.16 9.41 20.95
N ALA A 225 -6.99 8.83 20.09
CA ALA A 225 -6.87 7.45 19.62
C ALA A 225 -6.15 7.46 18.27
N VAL A 226 -5.01 6.78 18.16
CA VAL A 226 -4.24 6.69 16.90
C VAL A 226 -4.04 5.23 16.53
N SER A 227 -4.43 4.86 15.31
CA SER A 227 -4.07 3.58 14.72
C SER A 227 -2.99 3.78 13.66
N TYR A 228 -1.98 2.91 13.65
CA TYR A 228 -0.86 3.01 12.72
C TYR A 228 -0.22 1.66 12.40
N PHE A 229 0.35 1.56 11.20
CA PHE A 229 1.20 0.45 10.80
C PHE A 229 2.68 0.79 10.99
N CYS A 230 3.47 -0.26 11.20
CA CYS A 230 4.92 -0.20 11.06
C CYS A 230 5.31 -0.93 9.79
N LEU A 231 5.56 -0.18 8.71
CA LEU A 231 5.86 -0.75 7.40
C LEU A 231 7.34 -0.60 7.05
N PRO A 232 7.90 -1.53 6.25
CA PRO A 232 9.16 -1.28 5.57
C PRO A 232 9.08 0.05 4.81
N ARG A 233 10.20 0.78 4.71
CA ARG A 233 10.23 1.92 3.80
C ARG A 233 10.06 1.39 2.38
N ASP A 234 9.17 2.01 1.62
CA ASP A 234 9.11 1.77 0.19
C ASP A 234 10.41 2.28 -0.43
N ILE A 235 11.24 1.34 -0.87
CA ILE A 235 12.48 1.60 -1.60
C ILE A 235 12.15 1.44 -3.08
N GLU A 236 12.15 2.55 -3.80
CA GLU A 236 12.03 2.59 -5.24
C GLU A 236 13.39 2.32 -5.89
N THR A 237 13.38 1.57 -7.00
CA THR A 237 14.58 1.36 -7.82
C THR A 237 14.39 2.04 -9.17
N SER A 238 15.27 2.98 -9.50
CA SER A 238 15.36 3.59 -10.82
C SER A 238 16.51 2.97 -11.60
N VAL A 239 16.25 2.62 -12.86
CA VAL A 239 17.27 2.12 -13.79
C VAL A 239 17.32 3.04 -15.01
N THR A 240 18.51 3.51 -15.35
CA THR A 240 18.75 4.39 -16.51
C THR A 240 19.97 3.91 -17.28
N CYS A 241 19.80 3.61 -18.56
CA CYS A 241 20.90 3.13 -19.40
C CYS A 241 21.98 4.21 -19.61
N GLU A 242 23.22 3.79 -19.84
CA GLU A 242 24.33 4.69 -20.15
C GLU A 242 23.98 5.63 -21.32
N HIS A 243 24.40 6.89 -21.20
CA HIS A 243 24.07 8.05 -22.05
C HIS A 243 22.65 8.62 -21.91
N SER A 244 21.80 8.05 -21.04
CA SER A 244 20.52 8.65 -20.67
C SER A 244 20.64 9.44 -19.35
N THR A 245 19.59 10.17 -18.98
CA THR A 245 19.53 10.93 -17.72
C THR A 245 18.40 10.39 -16.85
N ALA A 246 18.74 9.97 -15.64
CA ALA A 246 17.76 9.55 -14.64
C ALA A 246 17.06 10.78 -14.09
N VAL A 247 15.74 10.74 -13.96
CA VAL A 247 14.96 11.77 -13.28
C VAL A 247 14.29 11.12 -12.09
N LEU A 248 14.77 11.42 -10.88
CA LEU A 248 14.19 10.91 -9.63
C LEU A 248 13.26 11.99 -9.08
N LYS A 249 12.05 11.62 -8.68
CA LYS A 249 11.05 12.57 -8.20
C LYS A 249 10.19 11.94 -7.10
N CYS A 250 9.92 12.73 -6.08
CA CYS A 250 8.90 12.46 -5.08
C CYS A 250 7.63 13.25 -5.40
N GLY A 251 6.47 12.63 -5.20
CA GLY A 251 5.19 13.36 -5.18
C GLY A 251 5.17 14.32 -3.99
N ALA A 252 5.10 13.74 -2.79
CA ALA A 252 5.28 14.44 -1.51
C ALA A 252 6.64 14.08 -0.88
N GLY A 253 7.24 15.01 -0.14
CA GLY A 253 8.53 14.80 0.55
C GLY A 253 9.76 15.02 -0.33
N VAL A 254 10.88 14.44 0.09
CA VAL A 254 12.20 14.60 -0.50
C VAL A 254 12.93 13.27 -0.64
N LEU A 255 13.84 13.20 -1.61
CA LEU A 255 14.62 12.01 -1.94
C LEU A 255 15.61 11.68 -0.81
N LYS A 256 15.56 10.43 -0.37
CA LYS A 256 16.57 9.77 0.48
C LYS A 256 17.22 8.67 -0.34
N ILE A 257 18.49 8.83 -0.69
CA ILE A 257 19.24 7.84 -1.47
C ILE A 257 19.80 6.76 -0.53
N HIS A 258 19.59 5.49 -0.87
CA HIS A 258 20.06 4.33 -0.08
C HIS A 258 21.28 3.68 -0.72
N SER A 259 21.19 3.40 -2.02
CA SER A 259 22.28 2.79 -2.79
C SER A 259 22.26 3.28 -4.23
N ALA A 260 23.41 3.26 -4.89
CA ALA A 260 23.49 3.53 -6.32
C ALA A 260 24.71 2.85 -6.94
N ASN A 261 24.56 2.38 -8.18
CA ASN A 261 25.65 1.84 -8.98
C ASN A 261 25.56 2.30 -10.44
N TYR A 262 26.62 2.91 -10.96
CA TYR A 262 26.84 3.10 -12.38
C TYR A 262 27.80 2.01 -12.86
N GLY A 263 27.28 1.05 -13.60
CA GLY A 263 28.01 -0.16 -13.93
C GLY A 263 27.11 -1.19 -14.61
N ARG A 264 27.31 -2.46 -14.30
CA ARG A 264 26.45 -3.56 -14.80
C ARG A 264 26.49 -4.71 -13.81
N THR A 265 25.30 -5.17 -13.41
CA THR A 265 25.09 -6.27 -12.44
C THR A 265 24.39 -7.49 -13.05
N ASP A 266 23.87 -7.37 -14.27
CA ASP A 266 23.22 -8.45 -15.00
C ASP A 266 23.30 -8.26 -16.53
N SER A 267 22.99 -9.32 -17.29
CA SER A 267 23.09 -9.34 -18.76
C SER A 267 21.82 -8.90 -19.51
N ILE A 268 20.73 -8.59 -18.80
CA ILE A 268 19.40 -8.33 -19.36
C ILE A 268 19.09 -6.84 -19.37
N THR A 269 19.39 -6.14 -18.28
CA THR A 269 19.14 -4.73 -18.09
C THR A 269 19.88 -3.91 -19.14
N CYS A 270 19.16 -3.03 -19.84
CA CYS A 270 19.72 -2.19 -20.91
C CYS A 270 20.48 -2.96 -22.01
N SER A 271 20.04 -4.17 -22.36
CA SER A 271 20.69 -5.05 -23.35
C SER A 271 20.14 -4.93 -24.78
N ALA A 272 18.99 -4.27 -24.96
CA ALA A 272 18.31 -4.21 -26.27
C ALA A 272 19.22 -3.60 -27.36
N GLY A 273 19.45 -4.36 -28.43
CA GLY A 273 20.28 -3.94 -29.56
C GLY A 273 21.79 -3.90 -29.28
N ARG A 274 22.25 -4.43 -28.14
CA ARG A 274 23.67 -4.40 -27.75
C ARG A 274 24.42 -5.68 -28.15
N PRO A 275 25.68 -5.57 -28.61
CA PRO A 275 26.53 -6.74 -28.80
C PRO A 275 26.75 -7.51 -27.51
N VAL A 276 26.84 -8.84 -27.62
CA VAL A 276 26.99 -9.75 -26.47
C VAL A 276 28.23 -9.41 -25.62
N HIS A 277 29.35 -9.02 -26.25
CA HIS A 277 30.58 -8.68 -25.52
C HIS A 277 30.43 -7.43 -24.61
N GLU A 278 29.50 -6.52 -24.90
CA GLU A 278 29.24 -5.33 -24.08
C GLU A 278 28.36 -5.63 -22.85
N ILE A 279 27.72 -6.80 -22.78
CA ILE A 279 26.69 -7.13 -21.77
C ILE A 279 26.99 -8.39 -20.94
N ILE A 280 28.03 -9.17 -21.27
CA ILE A 280 28.43 -10.36 -20.50
C ILE A 280 28.97 -9.98 -19.11
N LYS A 281 29.73 -8.88 -19.00
CA LYS A 281 30.39 -8.51 -17.74
C LYS A 281 29.38 -7.91 -16.76
N SER A 282 29.02 -8.68 -15.72
CA SER A 282 28.00 -8.33 -14.73
C SER A 282 28.55 -8.06 -13.33
N ASP A 283 29.86 -7.92 -13.18
CA ASP A 283 30.56 -7.61 -11.94
C ASP A 283 31.18 -6.19 -12.01
N CYS A 284 30.41 -5.23 -12.53
CA CYS A 284 30.90 -3.88 -12.78
C CYS A 284 30.27 -2.85 -11.83
N PHE A 285 31.11 -2.22 -11.01
CA PHE A 285 30.70 -1.27 -9.98
C PHE A 285 31.59 -0.03 -9.94
N ALA A 286 31.00 1.16 -9.98
CA ALA A 286 31.71 2.43 -9.78
C ALA A 286 31.60 2.90 -8.32
N SER A 287 32.73 2.98 -7.64
CA SER A 287 32.83 3.29 -6.20
C SER A 287 32.35 4.70 -5.80
N ASN A 288 32.39 5.66 -6.73
CA ASN A 288 31.96 7.03 -6.51
C ASN A 288 30.46 7.25 -6.78
N THR A 289 29.72 6.25 -7.26
CA THR A 289 28.34 6.44 -7.74
C THR A 289 27.43 6.98 -6.65
N LEU A 290 27.38 6.30 -5.49
CA LEU A 290 26.53 6.71 -4.38
C LEU A 290 26.80 8.15 -3.95
N ALA A 291 28.08 8.54 -3.82
CA ALA A 291 28.46 9.88 -3.40
C ALA A 291 27.97 10.95 -4.38
N GLU A 292 28.12 10.72 -5.69
CA GLU A 292 27.67 11.66 -6.72
C GLU A 292 26.14 11.75 -6.79
N VAL A 293 25.41 10.64 -6.63
CA VAL A 293 23.94 10.65 -6.60
C VAL A 293 23.43 11.36 -5.35
N VAL A 294 23.95 11.04 -4.15
CA VAL A 294 23.61 11.71 -2.88
C VAL A 294 23.82 13.22 -3.02
N LYS A 295 24.99 13.65 -3.48
CA LYS A 295 25.33 15.07 -3.69
C LYS A 295 24.33 15.79 -4.60
N ARG A 296 23.79 15.11 -5.61
CA ARG A 296 22.86 15.69 -6.59
C ARG A 296 21.41 15.68 -6.13
N CYS A 297 20.99 14.68 -5.37
CA CYS A 297 19.59 14.33 -5.18
C CYS A 297 19.10 14.37 -3.73
N GLU A 298 19.96 14.08 -2.76
CA GLU A 298 19.57 13.95 -1.36
C GLU A 298 18.87 15.23 -0.85
N GLY A 299 17.70 15.06 -0.23
CA GLY A 299 16.92 16.16 0.33
C GLY A 299 16.21 17.04 -0.69
N LYS A 300 16.22 16.71 -1.99
CA LYS A 300 15.44 17.41 -3.03
C LYS A 300 14.15 16.66 -3.33
N ASN A 301 13.10 17.38 -3.73
CA ASN A 301 11.87 16.75 -4.21
C ASN A 301 12.04 16.12 -5.62
N SER A 302 12.98 16.64 -6.41
CA SER A 302 13.33 16.10 -7.74
C SER A 302 14.79 16.37 -8.07
N CYS A 303 15.43 15.48 -8.83
CA CYS A 303 16.78 15.65 -9.35
C CYS A 303 16.97 14.96 -10.71
N ALA A 304 18.00 15.38 -11.44
CA ALA A 304 18.44 14.75 -12.67
C ALA A 304 19.90 14.26 -12.55
N VAL A 305 20.16 13.02 -12.99
CA VAL A 305 21.47 12.38 -12.91
C VAL A 305 21.86 11.80 -14.27
N PRO A 306 22.80 12.41 -15.00
CA PRO A 306 23.31 11.84 -16.24
C PRO A 306 24.08 10.54 -15.98
N ALA A 307 23.69 9.45 -16.64
CA ALA A 307 24.35 8.14 -16.54
C ALA A 307 25.54 8.08 -17.51
N THR A 308 26.63 8.80 -17.19
CA THR A 308 27.80 8.95 -18.07
C THR A 308 29.13 8.76 -17.34
N ASN A 309 30.15 8.32 -18.09
CA ASN A 309 31.53 8.23 -17.62
C ASN A 309 32.09 9.57 -17.13
N SER A 310 31.61 10.71 -17.63
CA SER A 310 32.05 12.04 -17.15
C SER A 310 31.58 12.34 -15.72
N VAL A 311 30.48 11.73 -15.28
CA VAL A 311 29.95 11.90 -13.92
C VAL A 311 30.54 10.84 -12.98
N PHE A 312 30.61 9.59 -13.43
CA PHE A 312 30.91 8.45 -12.56
C PHE A 312 32.26 7.78 -12.84
N SER A 313 33.06 8.27 -13.79
CA SER A 313 34.19 7.54 -14.38
C SER A 313 33.75 6.25 -15.09
N ASP A 314 34.69 5.56 -15.76
CA ASP A 314 34.41 4.28 -16.41
C ASP A 314 34.94 3.10 -15.57
N PRO A 315 34.08 2.40 -14.81
CA PRO A 315 34.50 1.26 -13.98
C PRO A 315 34.82 -0.01 -14.77
N CYS A 316 34.34 -0.12 -16.01
CA CYS A 316 34.51 -1.31 -16.83
C CYS A 316 34.48 -0.97 -18.32
N PHE A 317 35.63 -0.52 -18.82
CA PHE A 317 35.80 -0.18 -20.22
C PHE A 317 35.32 -1.30 -21.17
N GLY A 318 34.59 -0.92 -22.22
CA GLY A 318 34.02 -1.85 -23.20
C GLY A 318 32.74 -2.57 -22.76
N THR A 319 32.26 -2.33 -21.53
CA THR A 319 30.96 -2.81 -21.06
C THR A 319 29.94 -1.68 -21.11
N PHE A 320 28.77 -1.93 -21.71
CA PHE A 320 27.68 -0.95 -21.73
C PHE A 320 27.01 -0.93 -20.36
N LYS A 321 26.96 0.22 -19.71
CA LYS A 321 26.54 0.34 -18.30
C LYS A 321 25.10 0.83 -18.17
N TYR A 322 24.62 0.84 -16.93
CA TYR A 322 23.42 1.55 -16.49
C TYR A 322 23.64 2.09 -15.08
N LEU A 323 22.94 3.18 -14.78
CA LEU A 323 22.78 3.71 -13.44
C LEU A 323 21.57 3.03 -12.80
N SER A 324 21.79 2.31 -11.70
CA SER A 324 20.75 1.84 -10.79
C SER A 324 20.79 2.69 -9.51
N VAL A 325 19.64 3.19 -9.06
CA VAL A 325 19.51 3.97 -7.82
C VAL A 325 18.35 3.44 -7.00
N GLU A 326 18.63 3.06 -5.75
CA GLU A 326 17.62 2.76 -4.75
C GLU A 326 17.40 3.99 -3.86
N TYR A 327 16.15 4.46 -3.78
CA TYR A 327 15.79 5.64 -2.99
C TYR A 327 14.41 5.49 -2.36
N SER A 328 14.11 6.33 -1.38
CA SER A 328 12.76 6.47 -0.82
C SER A 328 12.40 7.94 -0.73
N CYS A 329 11.10 8.26 -0.81
CA CYS A 329 10.60 9.59 -0.50
C CYS A 329 10.31 9.70 1.00
N VAL A 330 10.84 10.74 1.66
CA VAL A 330 10.65 10.96 3.10
C VAL A 330 10.10 12.37 3.36
N SER A 331 9.27 12.50 4.39
CA SER A 331 8.82 13.82 4.87
C SER A 331 10.00 14.71 5.30
N ASN A 332 9.90 16.03 5.06
CA ASN A 332 10.98 17.01 5.33
C ASN A 332 11.48 17.01 6.79
N ASP A 333 10.64 16.62 7.73
CA ASP A 333 11.00 16.54 9.14
C ASP A 333 11.90 15.34 9.48
N GLY A 334 11.97 14.32 8.61
CA GLY A 334 12.92 13.23 8.73
C GLY A 334 14.39 13.67 8.59
N ILE A 335 14.65 14.76 7.84
CA ILE A 335 16.01 15.29 7.63
C ILE A 335 16.49 16.07 8.87
N LYS A 336 15.62 16.86 9.51
CA LYS A 336 15.94 17.59 10.74
C LYS A 336 16.40 16.65 11.87
N PHE A 337 15.82 15.46 11.98
CA PHE A 337 16.25 14.48 12.99
C PHE A 337 17.62 13.84 12.66
N SER A 338 17.92 13.56 11.38
CA SER A 338 19.22 12.99 10.99
C SER A 338 20.40 13.96 11.19
N LEU A 339 20.15 15.27 11.06
CA LEU A 339 21.14 16.32 11.32
C LEU A 339 21.32 16.58 12.83
N LEU A 340 20.35 16.22 13.67
CA LEU A 340 20.45 16.31 15.13
C LEU A 340 21.22 15.11 15.71
N THR A 341 21.15 13.92 15.09
CA THR A 341 21.91 12.74 15.55
C THR A 341 23.39 12.78 15.17
N ASN A 342 23.79 13.57 14.17
CA ASN A 342 25.19 13.75 13.74
C ASN A 342 25.92 14.91 14.45
N LYS A 343 25.34 15.45 15.53
CA LYS A 343 25.93 16.52 16.37
C LYS A 343 26.25 16.08 17.79
N VAL A 344 26.25 14.77 18.07
CA VAL A 344 26.76 14.21 19.32
C VAL A 344 28.05 13.45 19.02
N GLU A 345 29.12 14.21 18.83
CA GLU A 345 30.50 13.85 19.23
C GLU A 345 31.13 15.07 19.90
#